data_AF-A0A2D4YHS1-F1
#
_entry.id   AF-A0A2D4YHS1-F1
#
_cell.length_a   1.000
_cell.length_b   1.000
_cell.length_c   1.000
_cell.angle_alpha   90.00
_cell.angle_beta   90.00
_cell.angle_gamma   90.00
#
_symmetry.space_group_name_H-M   'P 1'
#
loop_
_entity.id
_entity.type
_entity.pdbx_description
1 polymer ?
#
loop_
_entity_poly.entity_id
_entity_poly.type
_entity_poly.pdbx_seq_one_letter_code
_entity_poly.pdbx_strand_id
1 'polypeptide(L)'
;MHTTILSYGQRHEYLYDADEDLDNPENVILVYSGESRYWEEYTSGSNSYSPQTFNTEHTFPQSRLTSDEAVTDLHHLRAADVDVNELRSNNPYTDGSGDYKLVNDNAFFPGDEWKGDVARMILYLNVRYNEDITKVGNVELFLKWNREDPVSAFEMQRNNVIEGAQGNRNPFIDNPYLISLIWGGEAAENTWE
;
A
#
# COMPACT_ATOMS: atom_id res chain seq x y z
N MET A 1 13.94 4.82 13.03
CA MET A 1 14.98 3.97 12.42
C MET A 1 14.30 2.64 12.17
N HIS A 2 14.41 2.03 10.99
CA HIS A 2 13.84 0.69 10.76
C HIS A 2 14.62 -0.31 11.61
N THR A 3 14.05 -0.76 12.73
CA THR A 3 14.76 -1.56 13.74
C THR A 3 14.51 -3.05 13.60
N THR A 4 13.50 -3.46 12.83
CA THR A 4 13.08 -4.86 12.73
C THR A 4 12.67 -5.22 11.32
N ILE A 5 13.56 -5.93 10.62
CA ILE A 5 13.29 -6.50 9.30
C ILE A 5 12.60 -7.85 9.49
N LEU A 6 11.31 -7.92 9.13
CA LEU A 6 10.53 -9.15 9.21
C LEU A 6 10.90 -10.09 8.05
N SER A 7 10.85 -11.40 8.28
CA SER A 7 10.83 -12.35 7.16
C SER A 7 9.48 -12.29 6.45
N TYR A 8 9.42 -12.81 5.21
CA TYR A 8 8.18 -12.84 4.45
C TYR A 8 7.08 -13.58 5.25
N GLY A 9 7.38 -14.75 5.85
CA GLY A 9 6.39 -15.49 6.65
C GLY A 9 5.83 -14.71 7.85
N GLN A 10 6.69 -13.98 8.57
CA GLN A 10 6.32 -13.21 9.77
C GLN A 10 5.40 -12.03 9.46
N ARG A 11 5.33 -11.57 8.20
CA ARG A 11 4.45 -10.45 7.82
C ARG A 11 2.98 -10.71 8.17
N HIS A 12 2.54 -11.98 8.12
CA HIS A 12 1.15 -12.35 8.42
C HIS A 12 0.76 -12.05 9.88
N GLU A 13 1.72 -11.98 10.79
CA GLU A 13 1.48 -11.63 12.20
C GLU A 13 1.06 -10.16 12.39
N TYR A 14 1.34 -9.28 11.43
CA TYR A 14 1.15 -7.83 11.57
C TYR A 14 0.37 -7.21 10.42
N LEU A 15 0.36 -7.83 9.23
CA LEU A 15 -0.32 -7.30 8.05
C LEU A 15 -1.83 -7.20 8.28
N TYR A 16 -2.42 -8.17 8.98
CA TYR A 16 -3.86 -8.19 9.23
C TYR A 16 -4.28 -7.21 10.31
N ASP A 17 -3.46 -7.02 11.34
CA ASP A 17 -3.65 -5.93 12.31
C ASP A 17 -3.50 -4.57 11.64
N ALA A 18 -2.56 -4.42 10.69
CA ALA A 18 -2.39 -3.18 9.96
C ALA A 18 -3.63 -2.89 9.11
N ASP A 19 -4.06 -3.87 8.32
CA ASP A 19 -5.22 -3.76 7.43
C ASP A 19 -6.57 -4.01 8.14
N GLU A 20 -6.62 -4.05 9.48
CA GLU A 20 -7.84 -4.28 10.27
C GLU A 20 -8.92 -3.24 9.91
N ASP A 21 -10.15 -3.71 9.71
CA ASP A 21 -11.28 -2.83 9.46
C ASP A 21 -11.65 -2.03 10.72
N LEU A 22 -11.59 -0.70 10.60
CA LEU A 22 -11.90 0.26 11.67
C LEU A 22 -13.29 0.06 12.28
N ASP A 23 -14.25 -0.45 11.51
CA ASP A 23 -15.63 -0.68 11.94
C ASP A 23 -15.89 -2.15 12.33
N ASN A 24 -14.99 -3.08 11.98
CA ASN A 24 -15.12 -4.50 12.29
C ASN A 24 -13.75 -5.18 12.49
N PRO A 25 -13.24 -5.25 13.73
CA PRO A 25 -11.91 -5.80 14.03
C PRO A 25 -11.70 -7.28 13.68
N GLU A 26 -12.77 -8.03 13.39
CA GLU A 26 -12.64 -9.42 12.89
C GLU A 26 -12.35 -9.47 11.38
N ASN A 27 -12.30 -8.32 10.71
CA ASN A 27 -12.09 -8.23 9.28
C ASN A 27 -10.85 -7.39 8.93
N VAL A 28 -10.35 -7.60 7.72
CA VAL A 28 -9.36 -6.77 7.05
C VAL A 28 -9.97 -6.07 5.85
N ILE A 29 -9.52 -4.85 5.56
CA ILE A 29 -9.86 -4.12 4.34
C ILE A 29 -8.91 -4.51 3.21
N LEU A 30 -9.48 -4.97 2.11
CA LEU A 30 -8.74 -5.35 0.92
C LEU A 30 -8.44 -4.13 0.05
N VAL A 31 -7.16 -3.89 -0.23
CA VAL A 31 -6.72 -2.79 -1.11
C VAL A 31 -7.33 -2.94 -2.51
N TYR A 32 -7.61 -1.80 -3.14
CA TYR A 32 -8.29 -1.65 -4.43
C TYR A 32 -9.80 -1.91 -4.38
N SER A 33 -10.25 -3.06 -3.85
CA SER A 33 -11.69 -3.35 -3.80
C SER A 33 -12.44 -2.64 -2.68
N GLY A 34 -11.77 -2.31 -1.57
CA GLY A 34 -12.43 -1.70 -0.40
C GLY A 34 -13.28 -2.68 0.40
N GLU A 35 -13.26 -3.97 0.06
CA GLU A 35 -14.07 -4.96 0.73
C GLU A 35 -13.51 -5.30 2.11
N SER A 36 -14.40 -5.39 3.09
CA SER A 36 -14.11 -5.89 4.43
C SER A 36 -14.34 -7.40 4.46
N ARG A 37 -13.30 -8.20 4.75
CA ARG A 37 -13.37 -9.67 4.78
C ARG A 37 -12.78 -10.25 6.05
N TYR A 38 -13.31 -11.38 6.49
CA TYR A 38 -12.85 -12.05 7.71
C TYR A 38 -11.36 -12.39 7.63
N TRP A 39 -10.60 -12.06 8.67
CA TRP A 39 -9.13 -12.09 8.62
C TRP A 39 -8.53 -13.49 8.36
N GLU A 40 -9.24 -14.58 8.69
CA GLU A 40 -8.77 -15.95 8.39
C GLU A 40 -9.00 -16.38 6.94
N GLU A 41 -9.62 -15.56 6.07
CA GLU A 41 -9.83 -15.87 4.65
C GLU A 41 -8.55 -15.74 3.80
N TYR A 42 -7.37 -15.61 4.40
CA TYR A 42 -6.13 -15.52 3.63
C TYR A 42 -5.76 -16.83 2.92
N THR A 43 -5.21 -16.72 1.72
CA THR A 43 -4.80 -17.87 0.92
C THR A 43 -3.49 -18.46 1.44
N SER A 44 -3.52 -19.73 1.85
CA SER A 44 -2.34 -20.50 2.20
C SER A 44 -2.65 -22.00 2.17
N GLY A 45 -1.71 -22.80 1.67
CA GLY A 45 -1.81 -24.27 1.71
C GLY A 45 -1.82 -24.87 3.13
N SER A 46 -1.41 -24.09 4.13
CA SER A 46 -1.47 -24.49 5.55
C SER A 46 -2.64 -23.85 6.32
N ASN A 47 -3.43 -22.98 5.69
CA ASN A 47 -4.62 -22.41 6.30
C ASN A 47 -5.79 -23.41 6.17
N SER A 48 -6.39 -23.79 7.30
CA SER A 48 -7.54 -24.70 7.33
C SER A 48 -8.89 -24.00 7.16
N TYR A 49 -8.93 -22.67 7.24
CA TYR A 49 -10.16 -21.89 7.06
C TYR A 49 -10.61 -21.92 5.59
N SER A 50 -11.94 -21.83 5.39
CA SER A 50 -12.57 -21.74 4.09
C SER A 50 -13.81 -20.83 4.20
N PRO A 51 -14.01 -19.88 3.28
CA PRO A 51 -13.27 -19.68 2.03
C PRO A 51 -11.87 -19.08 2.22
N GLN A 52 -11.02 -19.18 1.19
CA GLN A 52 -9.76 -18.43 1.09
C GLN A 52 -9.89 -17.46 -0.09
N THR A 53 -9.89 -16.16 0.18
CA THR A 53 -10.40 -15.14 -0.74
C THR A 53 -9.43 -13.99 -1.00
N PHE A 54 -8.40 -13.83 -0.17
CA PHE A 54 -7.41 -12.76 -0.36
C PHE A 54 -5.97 -13.25 -0.14
N ASN A 55 -4.99 -12.50 -0.63
CA ASN A 55 -3.57 -12.76 -0.46
C ASN A 55 -2.80 -11.45 -0.18
N THR A 56 -1.46 -11.51 -0.20
CA THR A 56 -0.62 -10.31 -0.03
C THR A 56 -0.30 -9.68 -1.38
N GLU A 57 -0.67 -8.41 -1.53
CA GLU A 57 -0.25 -7.53 -2.61
C GLU A 57 1.05 -6.81 -2.23
N HIS A 58 1.96 -6.74 -3.19
CA HIS A 58 3.14 -5.88 -3.18
C HIS A 58 2.85 -4.65 -4.03
N THR A 59 2.44 -3.54 -3.43
CA THR A 59 2.05 -2.31 -4.16
C THR A 59 3.21 -1.72 -4.98
N PHE A 60 4.45 -2.02 -4.61
CA PHE A 60 5.57 -2.02 -5.56
C PHE A 60 5.85 -3.48 -5.94
N PRO A 61 5.60 -3.92 -7.19
CA PRO A 61 5.67 -5.35 -7.53
C PRO A 61 7.02 -5.95 -7.16
N GLN A 62 7.01 -7.09 -6.47
CA GLN A 62 8.24 -7.75 -6.02
C GLN A 62 9.23 -8.01 -7.17
N SER A 63 8.72 -8.35 -8.37
CA SER A 63 9.53 -8.55 -9.58
C SER A 63 10.30 -7.31 -10.08
N ARG A 64 9.98 -6.12 -9.56
CA ARG A 64 10.60 -4.84 -9.92
C ARG A 64 11.45 -4.25 -8.81
N LEU A 65 11.34 -4.76 -7.58
CA LEU A 65 12.16 -4.33 -6.44
C LEU A 65 13.64 -4.63 -6.69
N THR A 66 14.49 -3.81 -6.08
CA THR A 66 15.95 -3.89 -6.14
C THR A 66 16.52 -4.21 -4.76
N SER A 67 15.88 -3.72 -3.70
CA SER A 67 16.24 -3.92 -2.31
C SER A 67 15.56 -5.17 -1.76
N ASP A 68 16.35 -6.13 -1.29
CA ASP A 68 15.85 -7.31 -0.58
C ASP A 68 15.13 -6.93 0.72
N GLU A 69 15.54 -5.83 1.38
CA GLU A 69 14.89 -5.32 2.60
C GLU A 69 13.49 -4.75 2.31
N ALA A 70 13.26 -4.23 1.10
CA ALA A 70 11.97 -3.67 0.72
C ALA A 70 10.90 -4.76 0.56
N VAL A 71 11.29 -5.99 0.16
CA VAL A 71 10.36 -7.10 -0.12
C VAL A 71 9.43 -7.42 1.05
N THR A 72 9.87 -7.18 2.28
CA THR A 72 9.13 -7.51 3.51
C THR A 72 8.72 -6.27 4.32
N ASP A 73 8.85 -5.06 3.78
CA ASP A 73 8.42 -3.83 4.45
C ASP A 73 6.89 -3.69 4.38
N LEU A 74 6.20 -3.76 5.52
CA LEU A 74 4.73 -3.70 5.61
C LEU A 74 4.16 -2.37 5.09
N HIS A 75 4.97 -1.30 4.98
CA HIS A 75 4.51 -0.03 4.42
C HIS A 75 4.06 -0.11 2.97
N HIS A 76 4.39 -1.19 2.25
CA HIS A 76 3.92 -1.39 0.87
C HIS A 76 3.21 -2.75 0.64
N LEU A 77 3.08 -3.55 1.69
CA LEU A 77 2.34 -4.82 1.65
C LEU A 77 0.90 -4.59 2.10
N ARG A 78 -0.05 -5.16 1.36
CA ARG A 78 -1.49 -5.01 1.62
C ARG A 78 -2.21 -6.35 1.50
N ALA A 79 -3.27 -6.56 2.24
CA ALA A 79 -4.28 -7.57 1.94
C ALA A 79 -5.02 -7.16 0.66
N ALA A 80 -5.15 -8.07 -0.29
CA ALA A 80 -5.84 -7.84 -1.56
C ALA A 80 -6.64 -9.07 -1.96
N ASP A 81 -7.83 -8.85 -2.53
CA ASP A 81 -8.59 -9.93 -3.15
C ASP A 81 -7.72 -10.68 -4.18
N VAL A 82 -7.83 -12.00 -4.22
CA VAL A 82 -6.97 -12.84 -5.07
C VAL A 82 -7.10 -12.50 -6.56
N ASP A 83 -8.31 -12.28 -7.04
CA ASP A 83 -8.59 -12.00 -8.45
C ASP A 83 -8.18 -10.57 -8.79
N VAL A 84 -8.36 -9.61 -7.87
CA VAL A 84 -7.92 -8.23 -8.04
C VAL A 84 -6.40 -8.13 -8.05
N ASN A 85 -5.70 -8.86 -7.18
CA ASN A 85 -4.25 -8.91 -7.18
C ASN A 85 -3.71 -9.56 -8.47
N GLU A 86 -4.35 -10.63 -8.95
CA GLU A 86 -4.01 -11.24 -10.24
C GLU A 86 -4.21 -10.26 -11.41
N LEU A 87 -5.33 -9.53 -11.42
CA LEU A 87 -5.62 -8.48 -12.42
C LEU A 87 -4.58 -7.35 -12.38
N ARG A 88 -4.21 -6.88 -11.19
CA ARG A 88 -3.19 -5.85 -11.01
C ARG A 88 -1.85 -6.32 -11.58
N SER A 89 -1.47 -7.57 -11.32
CA SER A 89 -0.24 -8.19 -11.82
C SER A 89 1.01 -7.36 -11.44
N ASN A 90 1.90 -7.08 -12.40
CA ASN A 90 2.97 -6.11 -12.26
C ASN A 90 2.75 -4.86 -13.11
N ASN A 91 1.51 -4.56 -13.50
CA ASN A 91 1.22 -3.42 -14.36
C ASN A 91 1.67 -2.11 -13.69
N PRO A 92 2.34 -1.20 -14.42
CA PRO A 92 2.61 0.14 -13.90
C PRO A 92 1.29 0.87 -13.60
N TYR A 93 1.33 1.77 -12.64
CA TYR A 93 0.21 2.64 -12.31
C TYR A 93 -0.02 3.69 -13.41
N THR A 94 -1.29 4.00 -13.65
CA THR A 94 -1.72 5.09 -14.53
C THR A 94 -2.90 5.82 -13.94
N ASP A 95 -3.06 7.07 -14.36
CA ASP A 95 -4.17 7.93 -13.97
C ASP A 95 -5.53 7.40 -14.44
N GLY A 96 -6.58 7.76 -13.70
CA GLY A 96 -7.95 7.28 -13.90
C GLY A 96 -8.96 7.97 -12.97
N SER A 97 -10.16 7.40 -12.87
CA SER A 97 -11.22 7.84 -11.95
C SER A 97 -12.23 6.71 -11.70
N GLY A 98 -12.96 6.77 -10.59
CA GLY A 98 -13.89 5.74 -10.13
C GLY A 98 -13.19 4.56 -9.47
N ASP A 99 -13.72 3.37 -9.70
CA ASP A 99 -13.18 2.12 -9.15
C ASP A 99 -11.89 1.68 -9.85
N TYR A 100 -11.19 0.74 -9.22
CA TYR A 100 -9.99 0.13 -9.77
C TYR A 100 -10.25 -0.50 -11.14
N LYS A 101 -9.27 -0.39 -12.05
CA LYS A 101 -9.38 -0.98 -13.39
C LYS A 101 -8.04 -1.11 -14.08
N LEU A 102 -8.00 -2.07 -15.00
CA LEU A 102 -6.98 -2.12 -16.02
C LEU A 102 -7.28 -1.09 -17.12
N VAL A 103 -6.27 -0.33 -17.50
CA VAL A 103 -6.34 0.71 -18.52
C VAL A 103 -5.46 0.26 -19.69
N ASN A 104 -6.06 0.17 -20.87
CA ASN A 104 -5.38 -0.27 -22.11
C ASN A 104 -4.63 -1.61 -21.98
N ASP A 105 -5.09 -2.50 -21.11
CA ASP A 105 -4.54 -3.84 -20.86
C ASP A 105 -3.07 -3.89 -20.41
N ASN A 106 -2.48 -2.77 -20.00
CA ASN A 106 -1.05 -2.70 -19.64
C ASN A 106 -0.72 -1.71 -18.52
N ALA A 107 -1.73 -1.09 -17.91
CA ALA A 107 -1.55 -0.15 -16.81
C ALA A 107 -2.73 -0.27 -15.84
N PHE A 108 -2.50 0.03 -14.57
CA PHE A 108 -3.50 -0.15 -13.52
C PHE A 108 -3.85 1.18 -12.84
N PHE A 109 -5.13 1.47 -12.75
CA PHE A 109 -5.64 2.55 -11.90
C PHE A 109 -6.17 1.92 -10.61
N PRO A 110 -5.67 2.32 -9.42
CA PRO A 110 -6.00 1.65 -8.15
C PRO A 110 -7.38 2.00 -7.59
N GLY A 111 -8.08 2.96 -8.19
CA GLY A 111 -9.33 3.50 -7.67
C GLY A 111 -9.12 4.85 -6.97
N ASP A 112 -10.16 5.69 -6.95
CA ASP A 112 -10.08 7.03 -6.37
C ASP A 112 -9.78 7.01 -4.86
N GLU A 113 -10.25 5.98 -4.13
CA GLU A 113 -10.03 5.77 -2.69
C GLU A 113 -8.60 5.33 -2.33
N TRP A 114 -7.83 4.83 -3.31
CA TRP A 114 -6.56 4.14 -3.05
C TRP A 114 -5.36 4.81 -3.69
N LYS A 115 -5.57 5.86 -4.47
CA LYS A 115 -4.52 6.46 -5.29
C LYS A 115 -3.49 7.21 -4.43
N GLY A 116 -3.95 7.86 -3.36
CA GLY A 116 -3.14 8.54 -2.36
C GLY A 116 -2.32 7.55 -1.56
N ASP A 117 -2.95 6.49 -1.07
CA ASP A 117 -2.28 5.36 -0.41
C ASP A 117 -1.11 4.85 -1.26
N VAL A 118 -1.40 4.46 -2.50
CA VAL A 118 -0.40 3.94 -3.43
C VAL A 118 0.73 4.94 -3.64
N ALA A 119 0.39 6.23 -3.85
CA ALA A 119 1.40 7.27 -4.02
C ALA A 119 2.35 7.36 -2.82
N ARG A 120 1.81 7.39 -1.60
CA ARG A 120 2.60 7.48 -0.37
C ARG A 120 3.44 6.23 -0.13
N MET A 121 2.96 5.03 -0.47
CA MET A 121 3.73 3.79 -0.39
C MET A 121 4.90 3.76 -1.39
N ILE A 122 4.66 4.14 -2.66
CA ILE A 122 5.70 4.16 -3.70
C ILE A 122 6.77 5.21 -3.39
N LEU A 123 6.37 6.44 -3.03
CA LEU A 123 7.30 7.52 -2.71
C LEU A 123 8.12 7.20 -1.45
N TYR A 124 7.52 6.52 -0.47
CA TYR A 124 8.24 6.02 0.71
C TYR A 124 9.36 5.05 0.33
N LEU A 125 9.09 4.06 -0.53
CA LEU A 125 10.12 3.12 -0.97
C LEU A 125 11.24 3.81 -1.77
N ASN A 126 10.91 4.85 -2.53
CA ASN A 126 11.92 5.65 -3.21
C ASN A 126 12.87 6.33 -2.20
N VAL A 127 12.34 7.00 -1.18
CA VAL A 127 13.20 7.70 -0.20
C VAL A 127 13.93 6.71 0.71
N ARG A 128 13.28 5.63 1.12
CA ARG A 128 13.83 4.68 2.09
C ARG A 128 14.84 3.70 1.50
N TYR A 129 14.58 3.24 0.28
CA TYR A 129 15.34 2.16 -0.37
C TYR A 129 15.90 2.53 -1.74
N ASN A 130 15.72 3.78 -2.19
CA ASN A 130 16.15 4.25 -3.51
C ASN A 130 15.54 3.42 -4.66
N GLU A 131 14.32 2.91 -4.47
CA GLU A 131 13.60 2.21 -5.54
C GLU A 131 13.21 3.17 -6.66
N ASP A 132 13.41 2.74 -7.90
CA ASP A 132 13.16 3.55 -9.09
C ASP A 132 11.66 3.62 -9.39
N ILE A 133 11.07 4.79 -9.16
CA ILE A 133 9.66 5.11 -9.39
C ILE A 133 9.26 4.83 -10.85
N THR A 134 10.17 5.00 -11.81
CA THR A 134 9.88 4.80 -13.25
C THR A 134 9.55 3.35 -13.59
N LYS A 135 9.90 2.40 -12.72
CA LYS A 135 9.50 1.01 -12.84
C LYS A 135 8.02 0.78 -12.61
N VAL A 136 7.31 1.69 -11.94
CA VAL A 136 5.91 1.50 -11.53
C VAL A 136 4.99 2.66 -11.89
N GLY A 137 5.52 3.76 -12.42
CA GLY A 137 4.75 4.95 -12.78
C GLY A 137 5.67 6.11 -13.08
N ASN A 138 5.28 7.32 -12.69
CA ASN A 138 6.13 8.51 -12.74
C ASN A 138 5.87 9.38 -11.51
N VAL A 139 6.81 10.26 -11.20
CA VAL A 139 6.73 11.10 -9.99
C VAL A 139 5.52 12.01 -10.06
N GLU A 140 5.26 12.65 -11.20
CA GLU A 140 4.17 13.62 -11.38
C GLU A 140 2.80 12.99 -11.07
N LEU A 141 2.58 11.73 -11.46
CA LEU A 141 1.38 10.96 -11.15
C LEU A 141 1.21 10.79 -9.63
N PHE A 142 2.26 10.37 -8.93
CA PHE A 142 2.18 10.14 -7.49
C PHE A 142 2.07 11.45 -6.69
N LEU A 143 2.68 12.55 -7.16
CA LEU A 143 2.45 13.88 -6.57
C LEU A 143 0.98 14.31 -6.72
N LYS A 144 0.42 14.12 -7.92
CA LYS A 144 -1.00 14.41 -8.19
C LYS A 144 -1.90 13.60 -7.26
N TRP A 145 -1.70 12.29 -7.18
CA TRP A 145 -2.53 11.40 -6.37
C TRP A 145 -2.43 11.67 -4.88
N ASN A 146 -1.22 11.91 -4.34
CA ASN A 146 -1.04 12.28 -2.93
C ASN A 146 -1.85 13.53 -2.53
N ARG A 147 -2.09 14.46 -3.47
CA ARG A 147 -2.89 15.65 -3.23
C ARG A 147 -4.39 15.41 -3.40
N GLU A 148 -4.77 14.61 -4.40
CA GLU A 148 -6.18 14.36 -4.71
C GLU A 148 -6.88 13.41 -3.74
N ASP A 149 -6.10 12.59 -3.05
CA ASP A 149 -6.56 11.59 -2.10
C ASP A 149 -5.80 11.78 -0.76
N PRO A 150 -6.38 12.58 0.17
CA PRO A 150 -5.79 12.89 1.47
C PRO A 150 -5.50 11.64 2.31
N VAL A 151 -4.72 11.81 3.38
CA VAL A 151 -4.45 10.71 4.30
C VAL A 151 -5.73 10.30 5.02
N SER A 152 -6.04 9.00 5.00
CA SER A 152 -7.22 8.46 5.67
C SER A 152 -6.93 8.01 7.11
N ALA A 153 -7.99 7.83 7.91
CA ALA A 153 -7.87 7.25 9.25
C ALA A 153 -7.31 5.81 9.20
N PHE A 154 -7.66 5.07 8.14
CA PHE A 154 -7.20 3.71 7.93
C PHE A 154 -5.69 3.66 7.66
N GLU A 155 -5.16 4.55 6.82
CA GLU A 155 -3.71 4.67 6.65
C GLU A 155 -2.99 5.04 7.94
N MET A 156 -3.61 5.86 8.78
CA MET A 156 -3.02 6.25 10.06
C MET A 156 -2.96 5.10 11.05
N GLN A 157 -4.00 4.27 11.10
CA GLN A 157 -3.97 2.99 11.84
C GLN A 157 -2.82 2.12 11.33
N ARG A 158 -2.75 1.88 10.02
CA ARG A 158 -1.68 1.09 9.41
C ARG A 158 -0.30 1.59 9.83
N ASN A 159 -0.06 2.90 9.73
CA ASN A 159 1.23 3.49 10.07
C ASN A 159 1.62 3.26 11.54
N ASN A 160 0.65 3.31 12.46
CA ASN A 160 0.86 3.04 13.89
C ASN A 160 1.17 1.56 14.15
N VAL A 161 0.42 0.64 13.55
CA VAL A 161 0.65 -0.81 13.70
C VAL A 161 2.02 -1.19 13.14
N ILE A 162 2.36 -0.69 11.96
CA ILE A 162 3.64 -0.99 11.31
C ILE A 162 4.81 -0.40 12.09
N GLU A 163 4.67 0.78 12.71
CA GLU A 163 5.69 1.31 13.63
C GLU A 163 5.93 0.35 14.80
N GLY A 164 4.87 -0.19 15.40
CA GLY A 164 4.99 -1.18 16.46
C GLY A 164 5.71 -2.46 16.00
N ALA A 165 5.47 -2.89 14.77
CA ALA A 165 6.05 -4.11 14.19
C ALA A 165 7.50 -3.96 13.69
N GLN A 166 7.83 -2.83 13.04
CA GLN A 166 9.10 -2.63 12.33
C GLN A 166 9.97 -1.49 12.88
N GLY A 167 9.42 -0.63 13.73
CA GLY A 167 10.11 0.49 14.38
C GLY A 167 10.24 1.75 13.51
N ASN A 168 9.60 1.76 12.34
CA ASN A 168 9.60 2.90 11.41
C ASN A 168 8.21 3.23 10.92
N ARG A 169 8.02 4.53 10.65
CA ARG A 169 6.81 5.10 10.06
C ARG A 169 7.04 5.46 8.61
N ASN A 170 5.97 5.51 7.83
CA ASN A 170 5.93 6.24 6.58
C ASN A 170 5.62 7.72 6.90
N PRO A 171 6.61 8.62 6.78
CA PRO A 171 6.42 10.03 7.13
C PRO A 171 5.41 10.73 6.22
N PHE A 172 5.15 10.18 5.03
CA PHE A 172 4.18 10.74 4.08
C PHE A 172 2.73 10.48 4.49
N ILE A 173 2.50 9.48 5.34
CA ILE A 173 1.20 9.30 6.01
C ILE A 173 1.11 10.25 7.20
N ASP A 174 2.20 10.46 7.96
CA ASP A 174 2.18 11.43 9.07
C ASP A 174 1.94 12.86 8.61
N ASN A 175 2.50 13.23 7.44
CA ASN A 175 2.21 14.50 6.78
C ASN A 175 2.47 14.42 5.25
N PRO A 176 1.41 14.43 4.41
CA PRO A 176 1.55 14.32 2.96
C PRO A 176 2.21 15.56 2.34
N TYR A 177 2.28 16.70 3.04
CA TYR A 177 3.02 17.89 2.60
C TYR A 177 4.53 17.65 2.46
N LEU A 178 5.10 16.68 3.18
CA LEU A 178 6.52 16.34 3.05
C LEU A 178 6.88 15.91 1.62
N ILE A 179 5.95 15.29 0.89
CA ILE A 179 6.12 14.96 -0.52
C ILE A 179 6.29 16.25 -1.35
N SER A 180 5.46 17.26 -1.12
CA SER A 180 5.57 18.55 -1.80
C SER A 180 6.90 19.26 -1.49
N LEU A 181 7.47 19.07 -0.29
CA LEU A 181 8.78 19.64 0.05
C LEU A 181 9.96 18.94 -0.66
N ILE A 182 9.87 17.62 -0.87
CA ILE A 182 10.96 16.83 -1.47
C ILE A 182 10.96 16.96 -3.00
N TRP A 183 9.80 16.85 -3.64
CA TRP A 183 9.68 16.82 -5.11
C TRP A 183 9.11 18.10 -5.72
N GLY A 184 8.60 19.03 -4.93
CA GLY A 184 7.91 20.23 -5.41
C GLY A 184 6.48 19.94 -5.89
N GLY A 185 6.00 20.74 -6.83
CA GLY A 185 4.64 20.63 -7.38
C GLY A 185 3.59 21.43 -6.59
N GLU A 186 2.31 21.15 -6.85
CA GLU A 186 1.21 21.72 -6.06
C GLU A 186 1.24 21.14 -4.64
N ALA A 187 0.99 21.98 -3.64
CA ALA A 187 1.03 21.56 -2.25
C ALA A 187 -0.11 20.58 -1.93
N ALA A 188 0.24 19.45 -1.31
CA ALA A 188 -0.72 18.61 -0.60
C ALA A 188 -1.10 19.24 0.75
N GLU A 189 -2.09 18.67 1.42
CA GLU A 189 -2.49 19.07 2.77
C GLU A 189 -1.31 19.02 3.75
N ASN A 190 -1.18 20.04 4.59
CA ASN A 190 -0.24 20.04 5.71
C ASN A 190 -1.00 19.77 7.01
N THR A 191 -0.86 18.55 7.54
CA THR A 191 -1.60 18.09 8.73
C THR A 191 -1.04 18.61 10.05
N TRP A 192 0.05 19.38 10.03
CA TRP A 192 0.74 19.89 11.23
C TRP A 192 0.57 21.41 11.44
N GLU A 193 -0.24 22.08 10.61
CA GLU A 193 -0.55 23.51 10.71
C GLU A 193 -1.92 23.80 11.32
#